data_AF-A0AAN8ASQ4-F1
#
_entry.id   AF-A0AAN8ASQ4-F1
#
_cell.length_a   1.000
_cell.length_b   1.000
_cell.length_c   1.000
_cell.angle_alpha   90.00
_cell.angle_beta   90.00
_cell.angle_gamma   90.00
#
_symmetry.space_group_name_H-M   'P 1'
#
loop_
_entity.id
_entity.type
_entity.pdbx_description
1 polymer ?
#
loop_
_entity_poly.entity_id
_entity_poly.type
_entity_poly.pdbx_seq_one_letter_code
_entity_poly.pdbx_strand_id
1 'polypeptide(L)'
;MDSRGPALYAPAGSSVDISRSTEEDSLVDGPLIPADALHSAIRRNFQSVPTPGHAGLLSVLHVVYVVLSMCVALLCVLEFGQKDVCMSILGNVRGDSVIVFGKVCLWVLVLLFTGCVQHHHNQARSRGYLRFYRQTQGLKHLPLTVHSAGNVLLLVVLAVRLSQTVQTYMLLSVLGLELLIAVPCLLYYTVQVMRFNRERPAPDVSQEEHSHNYSFTSLPTETGFREGSSLEEVVEKQADLIEYLKQHNTLLSKRLLNLTAQH
;
A
#
# COMPACT_ATOMS: atom_id res chain seq x y z
N MET A 1 -100.08 -1.78 8.63
CA MET A 1 -99.92 -0.32 8.43
C MET A 1 -98.70 0.10 9.21
N ASP A 2 -97.66 0.50 8.49
CA ASP A 2 -96.39 1.02 9.00
C ASP A 2 -96.53 2.39 9.68
N SER A 3 -95.49 2.70 10.47
CA SER A 3 -94.91 4.04 10.72
C SER A 3 -95.04 4.58 12.15
N ARG A 4 -93.94 4.51 12.91
CA ARG A 4 -93.22 5.65 13.53
C ARG A 4 -92.06 5.15 14.41
N GLY A 5 -90.82 5.54 14.10
CA GLY A 5 -89.73 5.62 15.10
C GLY A 5 -89.53 7.09 15.52
N PRO A 6 -88.38 7.50 16.13
CA PRO A 6 -87.38 6.76 16.93
C PRO A 6 -86.94 7.54 18.20
N ALA A 7 -85.92 7.01 18.91
CA ALA A 7 -84.86 7.70 19.69
C ALA A 7 -84.72 7.24 21.16
N LEU A 8 -83.62 6.52 21.45
CA LEU A 8 -82.95 6.65 22.73
C LEU A 8 -81.44 6.50 22.54
N TYR A 9 -80.73 7.34 23.30
CA TYR A 9 -79.36 7.80 23.11
C TYR A 9 -78.27 6.72 23.15
N ALA A 10 -77.19 7.01 22.43
CA ALA A 10 -75.89 6.36 22.50
C ALA A 10 -75.20 6.52 23.88
N PRO A 11 -74.11 5.77 24.10
CA PRO A 11 -72.89 6.44 24.50
C PRO A 11 -71.71 6.11 23.57
N ALA A 12 -70.80 7.07 23.51
CA ALA A 12 -69.63 7.14 22.66
C ALA A 12 -68.48 6.20 23.10
N GLY A 13 -67.64 5.80 22.14
CA GLY A 13 -66.21 5.63 22.38
C GLY A 13 -65.50 4.49 21.64
N SER A 14 -64.35 4.85 21.06
CA SER A 14 -63.29 4.02 20.43
C SER A 14 -63.62 3.50 19.02
N SER A 15 -63.16 4.12 17.91
CA SER A 15 -61.77 4.33 17.47
C SER A 15 -60.98 3.02 17.44
N VAL A 16 -60.87 2.42 16.26
CA VAL A 16 -59.67 1.92 15.58
C VAL A 16 -60.13 0.99 14.45
N ASP A 17 -60.34 1.57 13.27
CA ASP A 17 -60.14 0.88 12.00
C ASP A 17 -58.63 0.90 11.75
N ILE A 18 -57.93 -0.21 11.93
CA ILE A 18 -56.66 -0.52 11.24
C ILE A 18 -56.30 -1.98 11.56
N SER A 19 -55.81 -2.72 10.55
CA SER A 19 -55.25 -4.08 10.63
C SER A 19 -56.19 -5.24 10.28
N ARG A 20 -56.52 -5.35 8.98
CA ARG A 20 -56.83 -6.64 8.37
C ARG A 20 -56.00 -6.80 7.09
N SER A 21 -54.72 -7.12 7.27
CA SER A 21 -53.82 -7.63 6.24
C SER A 21 -53.06 -8.83 6.80
N THR A 22 -53.73 -9.97 6.87
CA THR A 22 -53.06 -11.27 6.99
C THR A 22 -52.61 -11.66 5.59
N GLU A 23 -51.51 -11.07 5.11
CA GLU A 23 -50.72 -11.63 4.02
C GLU A 23 -49.75 -12.63 4.66
N GLU A 24 -50.07 -13.91 4.50
CA GLU A 24 -49.15 -15.01 4.74
C GLU A 24 -48.04 -14.95 3.68
N ASP A 25 -46.97 -14.21 3.96
CA ASP A 25 -45.73 -14.34 3.20
C ASP A 25 -45.10 -15.69 3.55
N SER A 26 -45.30 -16.66 2.67
CA SER A 26 -44.55 -17.91 2.66
C SER A 26 -43.08 -17.58 2.44
N LEU A 27 -42.32 -17.51 3.54
CA LEU A 27 -40.87 -17.41 3.53
C LEU A 27 -40.32 -18.56 2.68
N VAL A 28 -39.85 -18.19 1.49
CA VAL A 28 -39.12 -19.07 0.58
C VAL A 28 -37.85 -19.49 1.31
N ASP A 29 -37.86 -20.71 1.87
CA ASP A 29 -36.65 -21.46 2.23
C ASP A 29 -35.90 -21.83 0.94
N GLY A 30 -35.31 -20.82 0.30
CA GLY A 30 -34.27 -21.03 -0.70
C GLY A 30 -33.08 -21.70 -0.01
N PRO A 31 -32.35 -22.60 -0.69
CA PRO A 31 -31.22 -23.29 -0.07
C PRO A 31 -30.22 -22.25 0.43
N LEU A 32 -30.15 -22.11 1.76
CA LEU A 32 -29.19 -21.25 2.43
C LEU A 32 -27.81 -21.68 1.94
N ILE A 33 -27.13 -20.79 1.20
CA ILE A 33 -25.74 -21.00 0.83
C ILE A 33 -25.03 -21.26 2.16
N PRO A 34 -24.42 -22.44 2.37
CA PRO A 34 -23.89 -22.80 3.67
C PRO A 34 -22.89 -21.72 4.06
N ALA A 35 -23.01 -21.22 5.30
CA ALA A 35 -22.15 -20.15 5.81
C ALA A 35 -20.66 -20.49 5.61
N ASP A 36 -20.31 -21.79 5.62
CA ASP A 36 -18.98 -22.31 5.32
C ASP A 36 -18.53 -22.06 3.87
N ALA A 37 -19.42 -22.18 2.88
CA ALA A 37 -19.12 -21.88 1.49
C ALA A 37 -18.95 -20.36 1.28
N LEU A 38 -19.80 -19.54 1.90
CA LEU A 38 -19.69 -18.09 1.85
C LEU A 38 -18.44 -17.59 2.59
N HIS A 39 -18.15 -18.11 3.79
CA HIS A 39 -16.91 -17.81 4.51
C HIS A 39 -15.68 -18.31 3.77
N SER A 40 -15.73 -19.43 3.05
CA SER A 40 -14.62 -19.87 2.20
C SER A 40 -14.40 -18.96 0.99
N ALA A 41 -15.47 -18.41 0.41
CA ALA A 41 -15.40 -17.46 -0.69
C ALA A 41 -14.92 -16.06 -0.22
N ILE A 42 -15.30 -15.65 0.99
CA ILE A 42 -14.88 -14.39 1.63
C ILE A 42 -13.45 -14.49 2.19
N ARG A 43 -13.02 -15.66 2.67
CA ARG A 43 -11.65 -15.94 3.12
C ARG A 43 -10.75 -16.12 1.91
N ARG A 44 -10.45 -15.03 1.21
CA ARG A 44 -9.40 -14.99 0.19
C ARG A 44 -8.12 -15.57 0.80
N ASN A 45 -7.69 -16.73 0.29
CA ASN A 45 -6.46 -17.37 0.70
C ASN A 45 -5.31 -16.35 0.68
N PHE A 46 -4.54 -16.29 1.77
CA PHE A 46 -3.37 -15.42 1.87
C PHE A 46 -2.44 -15.70 0.70
N GLN A 47 -2.18 -14.68 -0.12
CA GLN A 47 -1.28 -14.80 -1.25
C GLN A 47 -0.05 -13.94 -0.96
N SER A 48 1.10 -14.61 -0.84
CA SER A 48 2.37 -13.98 -0.55
C SER A 48 2.78 -13.02 -1.67
N VAL A 49 3.51 -11.98 -1.29
CA VAL A 49 4.11 -11.05 -2.25
C VAL A 49 5.43 -11.68 -2.73
N PRO A 50 5.57 -12.07 -4.02
CA PRO A 50 6.72 -12.85 -4.51
C PRO A 50 7.97 -11.98 -4.77
N THR A 51 8.05 -10.78 -4.21
CA THR A 51 9.17 -9.85 -4.44
C THR A 51 10.50 -10.15 -3.71
N PRO A 52 10.57 -10.91 -2.58
CA PRO A 52 11.83 -11.12 -1.86
C PRO A 52 12.93 -11.78 -2.68
N GLY A 53 12.60 -12.81 -3.48
CA GLY A 53 13.58 -13.50 -4.31
C GLY A 53 14.19 -12.58 -5.37
N HIS A 54 13.35 -11.79 -6.04
CA HIS A 54 13.80 -10.80 -7.02
C HIS A 54 14.65 -9.68 -6.38
N ALA A 55 14.29 -9.23 -5.17
CA ALA A 55 15.07 -8.22 -4.44
C ALA A 55 16.47 -8.75 -4.04
N GLY A 56 16.54 -10.00 -3.60
CA GLY A 56 17.80 -10.69 -3.29
C GLY A 56 18.68 -10.84 -4.54
N LEU A 57 18.10 -11.33 -5.65
CA LEU A 57 18.81 -11.45 -6.93
C LEU A 57 19.36 -10.10 -7.40
N LEU A 58 18.56 -9.03 -7.33
CA LEU A 58 18.98 -7.68 -7.72
C LEU A 58 20.14 -7.18 -6.83
N SER A 59 20.10 -7.47 -5.54
CA SER A 59 21.17 -7.10 -4.60
C SER A 59 22.48 -7.82 -4.94
N VAL A 60 22.42 -9.13 -5.21
CA VAL A 60 23.60 -9.91 -5.64
C VAL A 60 24.15 -9.38 -6.96
N LEU A 61 23.28 -9.11 -7.94
CA LEU A 61 23.69 -8.58 -9.23
C LEU A 61 24.38 -7.22 -9.09
N HIS A 62 23.88 -6.34 -8.21
CA HIS A 62 24.50 -5.05 -7.94
C HIS A 62 25.90 -5.21 -7.33
N VAL A 63 26.07 -6.10 -6.35
CA VAL A 63 27.39 -6.39 -5.76
C VAL A 63 28.35 -6.91 -6.82
N VAL A 64 27.92 -7.89 -7.64
CA VAL A 64 28.74 -8.46 -8.72
C VAL A 64 29.14 -7.39 -9.72
N TYR A 65 28.21 -6.53 -10.14
CA TYR A 65 28.49 -5.43 -11.06
C TYR A 65 29.55 -4.46 -10.50
N VAL A 66 29.46 -4.07 -9.22
CA VAL A 66 30.44 -3.16 -8.61
C VAL A 66 31.81 -3.83 -8.51
N VAL A 67 31.87 -5.10 -8.11
CA VAL A 67 33.14 -5.86 -8.06
C VAL A 67 33.77 -5.97 -9.45
N LEU A 68 33.00 -6.32 -10.48
CA LEU A 68 33.51 -6.37 -11.85
C LEU A 68 33.97 -4.99 -12.34
N SER A 69 33.23 -3.92 -12.01
CA SER A 69 33.60 -2.54 -12.34
C SER A 69 34.90 -2.11 -11.66
N MET A 70 35.11 -2.51 -10.40
CA MET A 70 36.39 -2.32 -9.68
C MET A 70 37.53 -3.05 -10.39
N CYS A 71 37.34 -4.31 -10.76
CA CYS A 71 38.35 -5.08 -11.48
C CYS A 71 38.71 -4.43 -12.83
N VAL A 72 37.72 -4.02 -13.62
CA VAL A 72 37.94 -3.31 -14.90
C VAL A 72 38.64 -1.97 -14.66
N ALA A 73 38.21 -1.17 -13.70
CA ALA A 73 38.84 0.13 -13.41
C ALA A 73 40.33 -0.02 -13.03
N LEU A 74 40.66 -0.98 -12.17
CA LEU A 74 42.03 -1.21 -11.71
C LEU A 74 42.93 -1.80 -12.81
N LEU A 75 42.44 -2.82 -13.53
CA LEU A 75 43.25 -3.56 -14.51
C LEU A 75 43.33 -2.85 -15.87
N CYS A 76 42.23 -2.27 -16.34
CA CYS A 76 42.13 -1.70 -17.68
C CYS A 76 42.32 -0.18 -17.75
N VAL A 77 42.02 0.58 -16.68
CA VAL A 77 42.00 2.05 -16.75
C VAL A 77 43.14 2.68 -15.95
N LEU A 78 43.39 2.20 -14.74
CA LEU A 78 44.51 2.65 -13.91
C LEU A 78 45.86 2.04 -14.32
N GLU A 79 45.85 1.22 -15.37
CA GLU A 79 47.04 0.58 -15.97
C GLU A 79 48.00 -0.03 -14.94
N PHE A 80 47.48 -0.74 -13.92
CA PHE A 80 48.29 -1.54 -13.00
C PHE A 80 48.89 -2.80 -13.69
N GLY A 81 49.53 -2.61 -14.84
CA GLY A 81 50.54 -3.52 -15.39
C GLY A 81 50.07 -4.65 -16.31
N GLN A 82 48.80 -4.73 -16.72
CA GLN A 82 48.31 -5.85 -17.55
C GLN A 82 47.47 -5.39 -18.77
N LYS A 83 48.11 -4.64 -19.67
CA LYS A 83 47.50 -4.20 -20.95
C LYS A 83 47.03 -5.39 -21.79
N ASP A 84 47.78 -6.49 -21.80
CA ASP A 84 47.45 -7.69 -22.58
C ASP A 84 46.22 -8.44 -22.07
N VAL A 85 46.00 -8.47 -20.74
CA VAL A 85 44.81 -9.08 -20.14
C VAL A 85 43.58 -8.20 -20.38
N CYS A 86 43.74 -6.88 -20.37
CA CYS A 86 42.63 -5.99 -20.70
C CYS A 86 42.21 -6.15 -22.17
N MET A 87 43.17 -6.22 -23.09
CA MET A 87 42.90 -6.44 -24.52
C MET A 87 42.25 -7.80 -24.78
N SER A 88 42.57 -8.86 -24.00
CA SER A 88 41.94 -10.17 -24.17
C SER A 88 40.50 -10.22 -23.66
N ILE A 89 40.14 -9.44 -22.64
CA ILE A 89 38.80 -9.43 -22.04
C ILE A 89 37.87 -8.41 -22.71
N LEU A 90 38.35 -7.19 -22.98
CA LEU A 90 37.55 -6.08 -23.51
C LEU A 90 37.73 -5.84 -25.02
N GLY A 91 38.71 -6.51 -25.65
CA GLY A 91 39.04 -6.28 -27.05
C GLY A 91 39.45 -4.82 -27.28
N ASN A 92 38.77 -4.16 -28.21
CA ASN A 92 39.05 -2.76 -28.58
C ASN A 92 38.16 -1.73 -27.84
N VAL A 93 37.35 -2.18 -26.87
CA VAL A 93 36.42 -1.29 -26.14
C VAL A 93 37.13 -0.68 -24.92
N ARG A 94 36.93 0.62 -24.69
CA ARG A 94 37.51 1.29 -23.52
C ARG A 94 36.81 0.85 -22.22
N GLY A 95 37.60 0.61 -21.17
CA GLY A 95 37.09 0.13 -19.88
C GLY A 95 36.06 1.05 -19.22
N ASP A 96 36.25 2.36 -19.32
CA ASP A 96 35.31 3.38 -18.82
C ASP A 96 33.91 3.25 -19.46
N SER A 97 33.88 2.99 -20.77
CA SER A 97 32.64 2.84 -21.55
C SER A 97 31.87 1.59 -21.13
N VAL A 98 32.57 0.48 -20.89
CA VAL A 98 31.96 -0.78 -20.41
C VAL A 98 31.29 -0.58 -19.04
N ILE A 99 31.94 0.15 -18.13
CA ILE A 99 31.37 0.43 -16.82
C ILE A 99 30.09 1.28 -16.97
N VAL A 100 30.10 2.30 -17.82
CA VAL A 100 28.90 3.13 -18.08
C VAL A 100 27.78 2.32 -18.71
N PHE A 101 28.06 1.45 -19.69
CA PHE A 101 27.04 0.58 -20.27
C PHE A 101 26.44 -0.38 -19.23
N GLY A 102 27.29 -0.98 -18.39
CA GLY A 102 26.83 -1.83 -17.29
C GLY A 102 25.93 -1.07 -16.30
N LYS A 103 26.26 0.19 -16.00
CA LYS A 103 25.41 1.06 -15.16
C LYS A 103 24.01 1.26 -15.76
N VAL A 104 23.93 1.50 -17.06
CA VAL A 104 22.65 1.67 -17.77
C VAL A 104 21.84 0.38 -17.70
N CYS A 105 22.46 -0.77 -17.97
CA CYS A 105 21.79 -2.08 -17.86
C CYS A 105 21.27 -2.33 -16.44
N LEU A 106 22.09 -2.05 -15.41
CA LEU A 106 21.68 -2.20 -14.01
C LEU A 106 20.50 -1.28 -13.68
N TRP A 107 20.53 -0.02 -14.12
CA TRP A 107 19.43 0.92 -13.90
C TRP A 107 18.11 0.45 -14.54
N VAL A 108 18.17 -0.11 -15.76
CA VAL A 108 16.98 -0.69 -16.41
C VAL A 108 16.43 -1.86 -15.59
N LEU A 109 17.29 -2.74 -15.06
CA LEU A 109 16.85 -3.84 -14.21
C LEU A 109 16.19 -3.36 -12.90
N VAL A 110 16.75 -2.31 -12.28
CA VAL A 110 16.16 -1.66 -11.10
C VAL A 110 14.79 -1.07 -11.44
N LEU A 111 14.67 -0.39 -12.58
CA LEU A 111 13.41 0.19 -13.05
C LEU A 111 12.32 -0.89 -13.24
N LEU A 112 12.66 -1.99 -13.91
CA LEU A 112 11.76 -3.12 -14.10
C LEU A 112 11.34 -3.72 -12.75
N PHE A 113 12.29 -3.92 -11.84
CA PHE A 113 12.00 -4.42 -10.50
C PHE A 113 11.05 -3.49 -9.73
N THR A 114 11.29 -2.17 -9.75
CA THR A 114 10.40 -1.19 -9.11
C THR A 114 8.99 -1.23 -9.71
N GLY A 115 8.87 -1.40 -11.03
CA GLY A 115 7.59 -1.59 -11.71
C GLY A 115 6.85 -2.86 -11.26
N CYS A 116 7.56 -4.00 -11.20
CA CYS A 116 7.01 -5.27 -10.71
C CYS A 116 6.56 -5.18 -9.24
N VAL A 117 7.38 -4.57 -8.38
CA VAL A 117 7.05 -4.31 -6.97
C VAL A 117 5.79 -3.45 -6.89
N GLN A 118 5.71 -2.36 -7.65
CA GLN A 118 4.54 -1.48 -7.65
C GLN A 118 3.27 -2.22 -8.09
N HIS A 119 3.37 -3.10 -9.09
CA HIS A 119 2.24 -3.92 -9.53
C HIS A 119 1.76 -4.88 -8.43
N HIS A 120 2.67 -5.63 -7.81
CA HIS A 120 2.33 -6.56 -6.72
C HIS A 120 1.78 -5.84 -5.47
N HIS A 121 2.31 -4.66 -5.14
CA HIS A 121 1.79 -3.86 -4.02
C HIS A 121 0.41 -3.26 -4.32
N ASN A 122 0.14 -2.84 -5.56
CA ASN A 122 -1.21 -2.43 -5.98
C ASN A 122 -2.21 -3.60 -5.90
N GLN A 123 -1.77 -4.80 -6.29
CA GLN A 123 -2.58 -6.00 -6.14
C GLN A 123 -2.85 -6.33 -4.66
N ALA A 124 -1.84 -6.21 -3.79
CA ALA A 124 -2.02 -6.37 -2.34
C ALA A 124 -2.99 -5.33 -1.77
N ARG A 125 -2.92 -4.07 -2.23
CA ARG A 125 -3.87 -3.02 -1.84
C ARG A 125 -5.31 -3.37 -2.22
N SER A 126 -5.55 -3.86 -3.44
CA SER A 126 -6.89 -4.27 -3.90
C SER A 126 -7.50 -5.44 -3.10
N ARG A 127 -6.67 -6.13 -2.30
CA ARG A 127 -7.06 -7.26 -1.45
C ARG A 127 -7.31 -6.88 0.00
N GLY A 128 -7.19 -5.59 0.35
CA GLY A 128 -7.46 -5.08 1.69
C GLY A 128 -6.24 -5.03 2.61
N TYR A 129 -5.01 -5.05 2.09
CA TYR A 129 -3.77 -4.88 2.87
C TYR A 129 -3.27 -3.42 2.84
N LEU A 130 -4.10 -2.49 3.31
CA LEU A 130 -3.83 -1.05 3.25
C LEU A 130 -2.75 -0.60 4.24
N ARG A 131 -2.72 -1.18 5.45
CA ARG A 131 -1.70 -0.88 6.48
C ARG A 131 -0.30 -1.25 6.00
N PHE A 132 -0.17 -2.44 5.41
CA PHE A 132 1.08 -2.89 4.79
C PHE A 132 1.49 -1.98 3.62
N TYR A 133 0.54 -1.60 2.75
CA TYR A 133 0.81 -0.68 1.65
C TYR A 133 1.36 0.67 2.14
N ARG A 134 0.74 1.28 3.17
CA ARG A 134 1.20 2.57 3.74
C ARG A 134 2.60 2.47 4.35
N GLN A 135 2.89 1.40 5.09
CA GLN A 135 4.22 1.18 5.68
C GLN A 135 5.33 1.01 4.64
N THR A 136 5.00 0.41 3.48
CA THR A 136 5.98 0.08 2.45
C THR A 136 6.07 1.15 1.34
N GLN A 137 5.20 2.17 1.35
CA GLN A 137 5.08 3.18 0.31
C GLN A 137 6.34 4.04 0.12
N GLY A 138 7.09 4.32 1.18
CA GLY A 138 8.37 5.04 1.08
C GLY A 138 9.49 4.16 0.53
N LEU A 139 9.52 2.89 0.95
CA LEU A 139 10.63 1.97 0.67
C LEU A 139 10.69 1.53 -0.80
N LYS A 140 9.56 1.45 -1.48
CA LYS A 140 9.47 1.00 -2.89
C LYS A 140 10.16 1.95 -3.88
N HIS A 141 10.24 3.24 -3.57
CA HIS A 141 10.84 4.25 -4.45
C HIS A 141 12.32 4.49 -4.19
N LEU A 142 12.83 4.13 -3.00
CA LEU A 142 14.22 4.38 -2.61
C LEU A 142 15.24 3.79 -3.59
N PRO A 143 15.14 2.54 -4.06
CA PRO A 143 16.15 1.98 -4.97
C PRO A 143 16.27 2.79 -6.27
N LEU A 144 15.14 3.13 -6.88
CA LEU A 144 15.13 3.89 -8.13
C LEU A 144 15.68 5.31 -7.93
N THR A 145 15.33 5.97 -6.82
CA THR A 145 15.84 7.32 -6.50
C THR A 145 17.35 7.29 -6.27
N VAL A 146 17.87 6.32 -5.51
CA VAL A 146 19.30 6.17 -5.23
C VAL A 146 20.08 5.93 -6.53
N HIS A 147 19.65 4.98 -7.35
CA HIS A 147 20.32 4.68 -8.62
C HIS A 147 20.24 5.85 -9.63
N SER A 148 19.14 6.61 -9.62
CA SER A 148 18.99 7.78 -10.48
C SER A 148 19.84 8.96 -10.01
N ALA A 149 19.96 9.17 -8.70
CA ALA A 149 20.88 10.15 -8.13
C ALA A 149 22.33 9.82 -8.46
N GLY A 150 22.72 8.53 -8.38
CA GLY A 150 24.03 8.07 -8.81
C GLY A 150 24.29 8.30 -10.30
N ASN A 151 23.29 8.11 -11.17
CA ASN A 151 23.41 8.45 -12.59
C ASN A 151 23.68 9.94 -12.82
N VAL A 152 22.97 10.83 -12.11
CA VAL A 152 23.21 12.27 -12.19
C VAL A 152 24.64 12.60 -11.75
N LEU A 153 25.10 12.01 -10.66
CA LEU A 153 26.45 12.23 -10.16
C LEU A 153 27.52 11.71 -11.14
N LEU A 154 27.30 10.55 -11.78
CA LEU A 154 28.16 10.04 -12.85
C LEU A 154 28.20 10.99 -14.06
N LEU A 155 27.05 11.51 -14.50
CA LEU A 155 26.99 12.48 -15.60
C LEU A 155 27.78 13.76 -15.27
N VAL A 156 27.70 14.25 -14.04
CA VAL A 156 28.51 15.38 -13.56
C VAL A 156 30.00 15.04 -13.63
N VAL A 157 30.43 13.88 -13.13
CA VAL A 157 31.83 13.44 -13.17
C VAL A 157 32.35 13.35 -14.62
N LEU A 158 31.54 12.83 -15.55
CA LEU A 158 31.87 12.76 -16.98
C LEU A 158 31.93 14.14 -17.65
N ALA A 159 31.11 15.09 -17.21
CA ALA A 159 31.04 16.44 -17.77
C ALA A 159 32.23 17.35 -17.36
N VAL A 160 32.78 17.17 -16.16
CA VAL A 160 33.85 18.03 -15.61
C VAL A 160 35.22 17.83 -16.29
N ARG A 161 35.38 16.81 -17.16
CA ARG A 161 36.58 16.58 -18.00
C ARG A 161 37.89 16.58 -17.17
N LEU A 162 37.89 15.88 -16.04
CA LEU A 162 39.06 15.71 -15.17
C LEU A 162 40.11 14.79 -15.82
N SER A 163 41.29 14.68 -15.18
CA SER A 163 42.27 13.66 -15.59
C SER A 163 41.68 12.26 -15.46
N GLN A 164 42.05 11.36 -16.37
CA GLN A 164 41.48 10.01 -16.45
C GLN A 164 41.58 9.23 -15.14
N THR A 165 42.68 9.39 -14.41
CA THR A 165 42.92 8.77 -13.10
C THR A 165 41.92 9.28 -12.05
N VAL A 166 41.74 10.59 -11.93
CA VAL A 166 40.82 11.20 -10.96
C VAL A 166 39.38 10.89 -11.33
N GLN A 167 39.03 10.95 -12.61
CA GLN A 167 37.70 10.59 -13.11
C GLN A 167 37.34 9.14 -12.76
N THR A 168 38.30 8.21 -12.89
CA THR A 168 38.09 6.79 -12.55
C THR A 168 37.86 6.59 -11.06
N TYR A 169 38.66 7.24 -10.19
CA TYR A 169 38.45 7.17 -8.74
C TYR A 169 37.10 7.77 -8.31
N MET A 170 36.71 8.90 -8.89
CA MET A 170 35.41 9.52 -8.63
C MET A 170 34.27 8.61 -9.07
N LEU A 171 34.34 8.05 -10.28
CA LEU A 171 33.35 7.10 -10.79
C LEU A 171 33.21 5.88 -9.86
N LEU A 172 34.33 5.34 -9.40
CA LEU A 172 34.35 4.20 -8.49
C LEU A 172 33.78 4.53 -7.11
N SER A 173 34.10 5.73 -6.60
CA SER A 173 33.55 6.24 -5.35
C SER A 173 32.02 6.38 -5.43
N VAL A 174 31.50 6.89 -6.56
CA VAL A 174 30.05 6.99 -6.79
C VAL A 174 29.39 5.61 -6.80
N LEU A 175 29.96 4.64 -7.51
CA LEU A 175 29.44 3.26 -7.54
C LEU A 175 29.49 2.60 -6.16
N GLY A 176 30.57 2.78 -5.41
CA GLY A 176 30.71 2.27 -4.04
C GLY A 176 29.70 2.88 -3.07
N LEU A 177 29.48 4.20 -3.15
CA LEU A 177 28.48 4.90 -2.34
C LEU A 177 27.05 4.46 -2.70
N GLU A 178 26.76 4.30 -4.00
CA GLU A 178 25.47 3.78 -4.48
C GLU A 178 25.21 2.38 -3.91
N LEU A 179 26.20 1.48 -3.92
CA LEU A 179 26.10 0.16 -3.33
C LEU A 179 25.83 0.21 -1.81
N LEU A 180 26.60 1.03 -1.10
CA LEU A 180 26.52 1.17 0.35
C LEU A 180 25.14 1.67 0.81
N ILE A 181 24.47 2.49 0.00
CA ILE A 181 23.12 2.98 0.32
C ILE A 181 22.05 2.01 -0.20
N ALA A 182 22.17 1.54 -1.45
CA ALA A 182 21.12 0.74 -2.10
C ALA A 182 20.94 -0.65 -1.46
N VAL A 183 22.03 -1.34 -1.10
CA VAL A 183 21.95 -2.70 -0.56
C VAL A 183 21.24 -2.74 0.80
N PRO A 184 21.59 -1.91 1.80
CA PRO A 184 20.85 -1.86 3.05
C PRO A 184 19.37 -1.51 2.86
N CYS A 185 19.04 -0.57 1.96
CA CYS A 185 17.65 -0.23 1.65
C CYS A 185 16.88 -1.43 1.09
N LEU A 186 17.47 -2.16 0.13
CA LEU A 186 16.87 -3.37 -0.44
C LEU A 186 16.73 -4.51 0.58
N LEU A 187 17.73 -4.69 1.44
CA LEU A 187 17.68 -5.68 2.53
C LEU A 187 16.58 -5.35 3.53
N TYR A 188 16.48 -4.09 3.96
CA TYR A 188 15.42 -3.64 4.87
C TYR A 188 14.03 -3.87 4.26
N TYR A 189 13.83 -3.49 2.99
CA TYR A 189 12.61 -3.81 2.26
C TYR A 189 12.32 -5.32 2.24
N THR A 190 13.33 -6.13 1.94
CA THR A 190 13.20 -7.60 1.85
C THR A 190 12.78 -8.20 3.19
N VAL A 191 13.40 -7.77 4.30
CA VAL A 191 13.04 -8.22 5.65
C VAL A 191 11.58 -7.87 5.97
N GLN A 192 11.13 -6.66 5.63
CA GLN A 192 9.75 -6.24 5.87
C GLN A 192 8.74 -7.09 5.08
N VAL A 193 9.02 -7.38 3.80
CA VAL A 193 8.16 -8.25 2.99
C VAL A 193 8.22 -9.71 3.45
N MET A 194 9.39 -10.22 3.84
CA MET A 194 9.53 -11.57 4.39
C MET A 194 8.76 -11.75 5.69
N ARG A 195 8.81 -10.75 6.57
CA ARG A 195 8.05 -10.73 7.82
C ARG A 195 6.55 -10.77 7.54
N PHE A 196 6.06 -9.92 6.63
CA PHE A 196 4.66 -9.94 6.20
C PHE A 196 4.25 -11.30 5.60
N ASN A 197 5.09 -11.88 4.74
CA ASN A 197 4.83 -13.20 4.13
C ASN A 197 4.83 -14.33 5.17
N ARG A 198 5.63 -14.22 6.24
CA ARG A 198 5.69 -15.20 7.33
C ARG A 198 4.50 -15.10 8.27
N GLU A 199 4.07 -13.87 8.59
CA GLU A 199 2.95 -13.62 9.50
C GLU A 199 1.59 -14.02 8.90
N ARG A 200 1.50 -14.16 7.56
CA ARG A 200 0.26 -14.50 6.83
C ARG A 200 -0.98 -13.74 7.37
N PRO A 201 -0.91 -12.40 7.50
CA PRO A 201 -1.98 -11.64 8.12
C PRO A 201 -3.29 -11.79 7.32
N ALA A 202 -4.39 -11.83 8.05
CA ALA A 202 -5.71 -11.71 7.45
C ALA A 202 -5.90 -10.28 6.86
N PRO A 203 -6.78 -10.09 5.86
CA PRO A 203 -7.09 -8.76 5.33
C PRO A 203 -7.46 -7.79 6.45
N ASP A 204 -7.06 -6.50 6.34
CA ASP A 204 -7.16 -5.53 7.43
C ASP A 204 -8.59 -5.39 7.98
N VAL A 205 -9.61 -5.48 7.11
CA VAL A 205 -11.05 -5.43 7.46
C VAL A 205 -11.46 -6.59 8.38
N SER A 206 -11.00 -7.80 8.10
CA SER A 206 -11.33 -8.99 8.90
C SER A 206 -10.64 -9.00 10.28
N GLN A 207 -9.51 -8.30 10.41
CA GLN A 207 -8.79 -8.15 11.67
C GLN A 207 -9.49 -7.12 12.58
N GLU A 208 -10.02 -6.05 12.01
CA GLU A 208 -10.82 -5.05 12.70
C GLU A 208 -12.12 -5.66 13.22
N GLU A 209 -12.85 -6.41 12.37
CA GLU A 209 -14.05 -7.17 12.79
C GLU A 209 -13.78 -8.16 13.94
N HIS A 210 -12.67 -8.91 13.91
CA HIS A 210 -12.32 -9.80 15.02
C HIS A 210 -12.03 -9.03 16.32
N SER A 211 -11.36 -7.89 16.24
CA SER A 211 -11.05 -7.07 17.41
C SER A 211 -12.30 -6.43 18.02
N HIS A 212 -13.26 -6.02 17.19
CA HIS A 212 -14.54 -5.50 17.64
C HIS A 212 -15.44 -6.60 18.22
N ASN A 213 -15.47 -7.78 17.61
CA ASN A 213 -16.24 -8.92 18.13
C ASN A 213 -15.72 -9.42 19.49
N TYR A 214 -14.41 -9.33 19.75
CA TYR A 214 -13.85 -9.68 21.06
C TYR A 214 -14.12 -8.63 22.14
N SER A 215 -14.40 -7.38 21.76
CA SER A 215 -14.76 -6.29 22.67
C SER A 215 -16.27 -6.20 22.96
N PHE A 216 -17.10 -6.85 22.15
CA PHE A 216 -18.56 -6.86 22.31
C PHE A 216 -19.06 -8.30 22.44
N THR A 217 -18.90 -8.89 23.62
CA THR A 217 -19.74 -10.02 24.02
C THR A 217 -21.16 -9.52 24.26
N SER A 218 -21.94 -9.33 23.20
CA SER A 218 -23.40 -9.50 23.10
C SER A 218 -23.97 -8.76 21.88
N LEU A 219 -24.80 -9.48 21.12
CA LEU A 219 -25.61 -9.11 19.95
C LEU A 219 -24.94 -9.24 18.56
N PRO A 220 -25.41 -10.19 17.71
CA PRO A 220 -25.07 -10.20 16.31
C PRO A 220 -25.79 -9.02 15.65
N THR A 221 -25.03 -8.01 15.24
CA THR A 221 -25.58 -6.93 14.40
C THR A 221 -25.47 -7.40 12.96
N GLU A 222 -26.53 -8.03 12.46
CA GLU A 222 -26.72 -8.24 11.03
C GLU A 222 -26.85 -6.88 10.34
N THR A 223 -25.75 -6.34 9.80
CA THR A 223 -25.81 -5.26 8.83
C THR A 223 -25.82 -5.86 7.43
N GLY A 224 -27.01 -5.83 6.82
CA GLY A 224 -27.25 -6.28 5.45
C GLY A 224 -26.37 -5.55 4.43
N PHE A 225 -25.88 -6.32 3.47
CA PHE A 225 -25.16 -5.91 2.28
C PHE A 225 -25.91 -4.78 1.56
N ARG A 226 -25.33 -3.58 1.51
CA ARG A 226 -25.79 -2.49 0.63
C ARG A 226 -24.63 -2.06 -0.25
N GLU A 227 -24.82 -2.30 -1.55
CA GLU A 227 -23.89 -2.06 -2.65
C GLU A 227 -23.07 -0.77 -2.47
N GLY A 228 -21.75 -0.92 -2.52
CA GLY A 228 -20.79 0.16 -2.35
C GLY A 228 -20.75 1.09 -3.55
N SER A 229 -21.19 2.33 -3.35
CA SER A 229 -20.62 3.49 -4.05
C SER A 229 -21.02 4.82 -3.40
N SER A 230 -22.12 4.87 -2.63
CA SER A 230 -22.59 6.12 -1.99
C SER A 230 -22.29 6.23 -0.50
N LEU A 231 -21.95 5.13 0.20
CA LEU A 231 -21.84 5.15 1.67
C LEU A 231 -20.50 5.72 2.14
N GLU A 232 -19.42 5.53 1.39
CA GLU A 232 -18.10 6.10 1.72
C GLU A 232 -18.10 7.64 1.55
N GLU A 233 -18.74 8.17 0.51
CA GLU A 233 -18.92 9.62 0.31
C GLU A 233 -19.89 10.22 1.35
N VAL A 234 -20.94 9.47 1.74
CA VAL A 234 -21.89 9.93 2.77
C VAL A 234 -21.28 9.85 4.17
N VAL A 235 -20.44 8.86 4.47
CA VAL A 235 -19.72 8.74 5.76
C VAL A 235 -18.66 9.83 5.89
N GLU A 236 -17.92 10.14 4.82
CA GLU A 236 -16.96 11.26 4.81
C GLU A 236 -17.68 12.60 5.04
N LYS A 237 -18.80 12.84 4.35
CA LYS A 237 -19.63 14.04 4.57
C LYS A 237 -20.28 14.10 5.96
N GLN A 238 -20.64 12.97 6.56
CA GLN A 238 -21.19 12.93 7.91
C GLN A 238 -20.13 13.14 8.99
N ALA A 239 -18.89 12.67 8.77
CA ALA A 239 -17.78 12.89 9.69
C ALA A 239 -17.41 14.38 9.77
N ASP A 240 -17.31 15.06 8.64
CA ASP A 240 -17.03 16.51 8.57
C ASP A 240 -18.13 17.33 9.27
N LEU A 241 -19.40 16.94 9.11
CA LEU A 241 -20.51 17.64 9.74
C LEU A 241 -20.51 17.48 11.27
N ILE A 242 -20.16 16.28 11.76
CA ILE A 242 -20.03 16.02 13.20
C ILE A 242 -18.88 16.82 13.80
N GLU A 243 -17.73 16.88 13.12
CA GLU A 243 -16.59 17.66 13.58
C GLU A 243 -16.90 19.16 13.59
N TYR A 244 -17.54 19.67 12.54
CA TYR A 244 -18.03 21.05 12.47
C TYR A 244 -19.01 21.38 13.60
N LEU A 245 -20.03 20.54 13.84
CA LEU A 245 -21.03 20.74 14.89
C LEU A 245 -20.41 20.68 16.29
N LYS A 246 -19.42 19.81 16.50
CA LYS A 246 -18.69 19.72 17.77
C LYS A 246 -17.85 20.97 18.01
N GLN A 247 -17.15 21.45 16.99
CA GLN A 247 -16.35 22.68 17.07
C GLN A 247 -17.25 23.90 17.31
N HIS A 248 -18.39 23.98 16.63
CA HIS A 248 -19.38 25.03 16.82
C HIS A 248 -19.98 25.03 18.24
N ASN A 249 -20.38 23.86 18.76
CA ASN A 249 -20.87 23.74 20.14
C ASN A 249 -19.82 24.16 21.17
N THR A 250 -18.56 23.71 21.03
CA THR A 250 -17.50 24.12 21.97
C THR A 250 -17.27 25.63 21.97
N LEU A 251 -17.37 26.27 20.80
CA LEU A 251 -17.22 27.71 20.67
C LEU A 251 -18.42 28.45 21.27
N LEU A 252 -19.63 27.94 21.07
CA LEU A 252 -20.86 28.46 21.68
C LEU A 252 -20.81 28.34 23.20
N SER A 253 -20.41 27.18 23.74
CA SER A 253 -20.23 26.95 25.17
C SER A 253 -19.16 27.88 25.77
N LYS A 254 -18.05 28.13 25.07
CA LYS A 254 -17.04 29.11 25.50
C LYS A 254 -17.60 30.53 25.54
N ARG A 255 -18.41 30.93 24.55
CA ARG A 255 -19.06 32.25 24.54
C ARG A 255 -20.07 32.39 25.66
N LEU A 256 -20.90 31.37 25.91
CA LEU A 256 -21.84 31.35 27.03
C LEU A 256 -21.11 31.48 28.36
N LEU A 257 -20.06 30.67 28.59
CA LEU A 257 -19.26 30.76 29.81
C LEU A 257 -18.61 32.14 30.00
N ASN A 258 -18.13 32.76 28.91
CA ASN A 258 -17.55 34.10 28.97
C ASN A 258 -18.60 35.18 29.31
N LEU A 259 -19.82 35.04 28.79
CA LEU A 259 -20.93 35.94 29.13
C LEU A 259 -21.43 35.73 30.57
N THR A 260 -21.46 34.49 31.06
CA THR A 260 -21.82 34.17 32.46
C THR A 260 -20.72 34.61 33.43
N ALA A 261 -19.46 34.68 33.02
CA ALA A 261 -18.35 35.17 33.84
C ALA A 261 -18.26 36.71 33.93
N GLN A 262 -19.00 37.44 33.07
CA GLN A 262 -19.08 38.91 33.07
C GLN A 262 -20.27 39.46 33.87
N HIS A 263 -21.03 38.61 34.56
CA HIS A 263 -22.17 38.96 35.41
C HIS A 263 -22.00 38.39 36.82
#